data_AF-A0A356P7K3-F1
#
_entry.id   AF-A0A356P7K3-F1
#
_cell.length_a   1.000
_cell.length_b   1.000
_cell.length_c   1.000
_cell.angle_alpha   90.00
_cell.angle_beta   90.00
_cell.angle_gamma   90.00
#
_symmetry.space_group_name_H-M   'P 1'
#
loop_
_entity.id
_entity.type
_entity.pdbx_description
1 polymer ?
#
loop_
_entity_poly.entity_id
_entity_poly.type
_entity_poly.pdbx_seq_one_letter_code
_entity_poly.pdbx_strand_id
1 'polypeptide(L)'
;MHVLFIGDIMGKPGREAVKQFLKPIQSEYKIDVTIANAENAAAGKGLTKQIAEELYDHGIQFLTMGNHVWDQREIMKFIDGEPRLVRPANYPVGAPGQGFGILRTMGLKIGILNLSGRIFLPPLDDPFSCAIRCIN
;
A
#
# COMPACT_ATOMS: atom_id res chain seq x y z
N MET A 1 20.18 -5.83 0.75
CA MET A 1 18.87 -5.18 0.58
C MET A 1 17.95 -5.68 1.66
N HIS A 2 17.58 -4.82 2.60
CA HIS A 2 16.61 -5.10 3.66
C HIS A 2 15.31 -4.37 3.36
N VAL A 3 14.21 -5.13 3.33
CA VAL A 3 12.86 -4.60 3.10
C VAL A 3 12.08 -4.70 4.41
N LEU A 4 11.52 -3.57 4.86
CA LEU A 4 10.55 -3.49 5.93
C LEU A 4 9.15 -3.41 5.34
N PHE A 5 8.26 -4.30 5.77
CA PHE A 5 6.84 -4.20 5.49
C PHE A 5 6.09 -3.89 6.78
N ILE A 6 5.41 -2.75 6.83
CA ILE A 6 4.56 -2.34 7.95
C ILE A 6 3.14 -2.82 7.66
N GLY A 7 2.53 -3.51 8.63
CA GLY A 7 1.12 -3.88 8.55
C GLY A 7 0.19 -2.67 8.57
N ASP A 8 -1.10 -2.93 8.72
CA ASP A 8 -2.16 -1.93 8.67
C ASP A 8 -1.93 -0.72 9.59
N ILE A 9 -1.74 0.44 8.99
CA ILE A 9 -1.66 1.72 9.70
C ILE A 9 -3.08 2.13 10.10
N MET A 10 -3.37 2.02 11.40
CA MET A 10 -4.70 2.26 11.95
C MET A 10 -4.89 3.70 12.45
N GLY A 11 -5.60 4.52 11.66
CA GLY A 11 -6.03 5.87 12.05
C GLY A 11 -4.90 6.78 12.53
N LYS A 12 -5.23 7.75 13.40
CA LYS A 12 -4.22 8.66 13.98
C LYS A 12 -3.16 7.93 14.81
N PRO A 13 -3.49 6.98 15.69
CA PRO A 13 -2.49 6.29 16.50
C PRO A 13 -1.44 5.55 15.65
N GLY A 14 -1.87 4.88 14.57
CA GLY A 14 -0.94 4.21 13.64
C GLY A 14 0.01 5.18 12.94
N ARG A 15 -0.48 6.35 12.52
CA ARG A 15 0.37 7.38 11.90
C ARG A 15 1.38 7.99 12.87
N GLU A 16 0.97 8.28 14.09
CA GLU A 16 1.91 8.76 15.13
C GLU A 16 2.96 7.69 15.47
N ALA A 17 2.59 6.40 15.49
CA ALA A 17 3.55 5.32 15.66
C ALA A 17 4.58 5.28 14.51
N VAL A 18 4.13 5.40 13.26
CA VAL A 18 5.05 5.49 12.10
C VAL A 18 6.00 6.67 12.28
N LYS A 19 5.46 7.87 12.56
CA LYS A 19 6.25 9.09 12.76
C LYS A 19 7.31 8.95 13.85
N GLN A 20 6.96 8.31 14.97
CA GLN A 20 7.83 8.17 16.12
C GLN A 20 8.90 7.07 15.94
N PHE A 21 8.53 5.93 15.37
CA PHE A 21 9.35 4.72 15.44
C PHE A 21 10.02 4.34 14.12
N LEU A 22 9.53 4.80 12.96
CA LEU A 22 10.03 4.32 11.67
C LEU A 22 11.51 4.65 11.45
N LYS A 23 11.93 5.91 11.66
CA LYS A 23 13.32 6.31 11.41
C LYS A 23 14.33 5.57 12.31
N PRO A 24 14.10 5.45 13.64
CA PRO A 24 14.96 4.62 14.49
C PRO A 24 15.08 3.17 14.00
N ILE A 25 13.96 2.53 13.64
CA ILE A 25 13.94 1.16 13.13
C ILE A 25 14.73 1.06 11.81
N GLN A 26 14.52 2.01 10.88
CA GLN A 26 15.26 2.04 9.63
C GLN A 26 16.76 2.11 9.85
N SER A 27 17.21 2.92 10.82
CA SER A 27 18.63 3.05 11.16
C SER A 27 19.19 1.80 11.83
N GLU A 28 18.48 1.22 12.80
CA GLU A 28 18.92 0.06 13.57
C GLU A 28 19.09 -1.18 12.67
N TYR A 29 18.08 -1.44 11.84
CA TYR A 29 18.04 -2.63 10.97
C TYR A 29 18.62 -2.38 9.58
N LYS A 30 19.13 -1.17 9.30
CA LYS A 30 19.68 -0.75 8.00
C LYS A 30 18.69 -1.05 6.87
N ILE A 31 17.45 -0.58 7.03
CA ILE A 31 16.37 -0.79 6.07
C ILE A 31 16.59 0.07 4.83
N ASP A 32 16.54 -0.56 3.66
CA ASP A 32 16.72 0.13 2.37
C ASP A 32 15.37 0.53 1.73
N VAL A 33 14.31 -0.24 2.03
CA VAL A 33 12.97 -0.06 1.47
C VAL A 33 11.93 -0.31 2.56
N THR A 34 11.01 0.63 2.72
CA THR A 34 9.83 0.52 3.56
C THR A 34 8.57 0.54 2.69
N ILE A 35 7.74 -0.48 2.87
CA ILE A 35 6.40 -0.59 2.30
C ILE A 35 5.41 -0.62 3.48
N ALA A 36 4.20 -0.07 3.32
CA ALA A 36 3.19 -0.13 4.35
C ALA A 36 1.78 -0.33 3.81
N ASN A 37 0.93 -1.07 4.54
CA ASN A 37 -0.51 -1.09 4.29
C ASN A 37 -1.17 0.14 4.93
N ALA A 38 -1.78 0.99 4.10
CA ALA A 38 -2.45 2.23 4.52
C ALA A 38 -3.98 2.14 4.46
N GLU A 39 -4.57 0.95 4.34
CA GLU A 39 -6.02 0.82 4.13
C GLU A 39 -6.89 1.38 5.24
N ASN A 40 -6.33 1.56 6.45
CA ASN A 40 -7.04 2.05 7.62
C ASN A 40 -6.54 3.43 8.09
N ALA A 41 -5.71 4.10 7.28
CA ALA A 41 -4.96 5.27 7.72
C ALA A 41 -5.84 6.52 7.94
N ALA A 42 -6.95 6.66 7.20
CA ALA A 42 -7.88 7.77 7.34
C ALA A 42 -9.03 7.42 8.30
N ALA A 43 -8.96 7.91 9.54
CA ALA A 43 -10.01 7.70 10.57
C ALA A 43 -10.44 6.21 10.74
N GLY A 44 -9.52 5.27 10.50
CA GLY A 44 -9.73 3.84 10.62
C GLY A 44 -10.17 3.13 9.33
N LYS A 45 -10.52 3.85 8.25
CA LYS A 45 -10.93 3.26 6.95
C LYS A 45 -10.62 4.18 5.77
N GLY A 46 -9.88 3.65 4.81
CA GLY A 46 -9.42 4.29 3.58
C GLY A 46 -8.21 5.21 3.76
N LEU A 47 -7.94 6.01 2.73
CA LEU A 47 -6.76 6.87 2.62
C LEU A 47 -7.12 8.19 1.92
N THR A 48 -6.63 9.32 2.44
CA THR A 48 -6.71 10.64 1.78
C THR A 48 -5.37 11.00 1.17
N LYS A 49 -5.33 11.96 0.24
CA LYS A 49 -4.07 12.38 -0.41
C LYS A 49 -3.08 12.93 0.60
N GLN A 50 -3.57 13.78 1.51
CA GLN A 50 -2.76 14.38 2.57
C GLN A 50 -2.10 13.32 3.48
N ILE A 51 -2.84 12.26 3.83
CA ILE A 51 -2.30 11.18 4.68
C ILE A 51 -1.29 10.33 3.91
N ALA A 52 -1.52 10.08 2.61
CA ALA A 52 -0.54 9.39 1.78
C ALA A 52 0.78 10.18 1.74
N GLU A 53 0.72 11.49 1.50
CA GLU A 53 1.87 12.40 1.52
C GLU A 53 2.59 12.40 2.87
N GLU A 54 1.84 12.50 3.99
CA GLU A 54 2.38 12.40 5.35
C GLU A 54 3.20 11.11 5.56
N LEU A 55 2.66 9.96 5.12
CA LEU A 55 3.32 8.67 5.24
C LEU A 55 4.58 8.56 4.37
N TYR A 56 4.55 9.11 3.15
CA TYR A 56 5.74 9.18 2.30
C TYR A 56 6.83 10.05 2.92
N ASP A 57 6.48 11.20 3.50
CA ASP A 57 7.41 12.12 4.16
C ASP A 57 8.08 11.51 5.41
N HIS A 58 7.43 10.52 6.02
CA HIS A 58 8.02 9.73 7.12
C HIS A 58 9.02 8.67 6.66
N GLY A 59 9.19 8.48 5.36
CA GLY A 59 10.19 7.57 4.78
C GLY A 59 9.62 6.23 4.33
N ILE A 60 8.30 6.13 4.12
CA ILE A 60 7.69 5.00 3.42
C ILE A 60 7.83 5.23 1.91
N GLN A 61 8.32 4.25 1.17
CA GLN A 61 8.53 4.38 -0.28
C GLN A 61 7.34 3.89 -1.10
N PHE A 62 6.49 3.02 -0.54
CA PHE A 62 5.36 2.44 -1.25
C PHE A 62 4.21 2.10 -0.31
N LEU A 63 2.98 2.36 -0.75
CA LEU A 63 1.76 2.06 -0.02
C LEU A 63 0.96 0.96 -0.71
N THR A 64 0.48 0.01 0.07
CA THR A 64 -0.57 -0.94 -0.32
C THR A 64 -1.87 -0.57 0.37
N MET A 65 -2.98 -1.09 -0.16
CA MET A 65 -4.33 -0.94 0.40
C MET A 65 -4.97 -2.31 0.63
N GLY A 66 -6.26 -2.34 0.92
CA GLY A 66 -7.04 -3.57 1.06
C GLY A 66 -8.51 -3.34 0.73
N ASN A 67 -9.41 -3.95 1.51
CA ASN A 67 -10.86 -3.85 1.27
C ASN A 67 -11.41 -2.44 1.57
N HIS A 68 -10.74 -1.64 2.39
CA HIS A 68 -11.14 -0.26 2.70
C HIS A 68 -10.66 0.78 1.69
N VAL A 69 -10.08 0.36 0.56
CA VAL A 69 -9.53 1.28 -0.46
C VAL A 69 -10.51 2.35 -0.90
N TRP A 70 -11.81 2.06 -1.03
CA TRP A 70 -12.81 3.00 -1.56
C TRP A 70 -13.59 3.79 -0.50
N ASP A 71 -13.31 3.59 0.79
CA ASP A 71 -14.11 4.20 1.88
C ASP A 71 -13.92 5.73 1.96
N GLN A 72 -12.75 6.23 1.54
CA GLN A 72 -12.52 7.67 1.35
C GLN A 72 -12.70 8.03 -0.12
N ARG A 73 -13.82 8.70 -0.45
CA ARG A 73 -14.15 9.09 -1.85
C ARG A 73 -13.07 9.91 -2.55
N GLU A 74 -12.25 10.64 -1.79
CA GLU A 74 -11.14 11.43 -2.32
C GLU A 74 -10.10 10.59 -3.03
N ILE A 75 -9.93 9.31 -2.65
CA ILE A 75 -8.93 8.42 -3.26
C ILE A 75 -9.08 8.32 -4.78
N MET A 76 -10.33 8.36 -5.26
CA MET A 76 -10.68 8.33 -6.68
C MET A 76 -10.09 9.51 -7.47
N LYS A 77 -9.73 10.59 -6.79
CA LYS A 77 -9.17 11.79 -7.42
C LYS A 77 -7.67 11.70 -7.66
N PHE A 78 -6.97 10.78 -7.00
CA PHE A 78 -5.50 10.75 -7.03
C PHE A 78 -4.89 9.36 -7.25
N ILE A 79 -5.62 8.27 -7.02
CA ILE A 79 -5.09 6.90 -7.09
C ILE A 79 -4.50 6.55 -8.46
N ASP A 80 -5.08 7.08 -9.55
CA ASP A 80 -4.57 6.88 -10.92
C ASP A 80 -3.27 7.65 -11.20
N GLY A 81 -3.01 8.71 -10.43
CA GLY A 81 -1.83 9.57 -10.59
C GLY A 81 -0.69 9.27 -9.60
N GLU A 82 -0.87 8.30 -8.69
CA GLU A 82 0.12 7.97 -7.66
C GLU A 82 0.76 6.59 -7.93
N PRO A 83 1.92 6.54 -8.60
CA PRO A 83 2.57 5.28 -8.95
C PRO A 83 3.14 4.50 -7.75
N ARG A 84 3.21 5.11 -6.55
CA ARG A 84 3.68 4.47 -5.32
C ARG A 84 2.54 3.86 -4.48
N LEU A 85 1.32 3.84 -4.99
CA LEU A 85 0.13 3.29 -4.32
C LEU A 85 -0.45 2.14 -5.15
N VAL A 86 -0.72 1.00 -4.51
CA VAL A 86 -1.38 -0.16 -5.15
C VAL A 86 -2.60 -0.63 -4.37
N ARG A 87 -3.70 -0.83 -5.09
CA ARG A 87 -4.93 -1.47 -4.58
C ARG A 87 -4.92 -2.97 -4.89
N PRO A 88 -5.80 -3.80 -4.31
CA PRO A 88 -5.84 -5.22 -4.66
C PRO A 88 -6.03 -5.43 -6.18
N ALA A 89 -5.15 -6.18 -6.81
CA ALA A 89 -5.11 -6.37 -8.26
C ALA A 89 -6.34 -7.11 -8.80
N ASN A 90 -6.95 -7.96 -7.97
CA ASN A 90 -8.13 -8.75 -8.30
C ASN A 90 -9.46 -8.00 -8.16
N TYR A 91 -9.45 -6.66 -8.12
CA TYR A 91 -10.64 -5.87 -8.43
C TYR A 91 -10.99 -5.98 -9.92
N PRO A 92 -12.28 -5.90 -10.29
CA PRO A 92 -12.74 -6.01 -11.67
C PRO A 92 -12.02 -5.05 -12.63
N VAL A 93 -11.97 -5.43 -13.90
CA VAL A 93 -11.44 -4.58 -14.99
C VAL A 93 -12.13 -3.22 -14.99
N GLY A 94 -11.35 -2.14 -15.08
CA GLY A 94 -11.83 -0.76 -15.02
C GLY A 94 -11.82 -0.15 -13.61
N ALA A 95 -11.51 -0.91 -12.56
CA ALA A 95 -11.30 -0.34 -11.23
C ALA A 95 -10.08 0.61 -11.21
N PRO A 96 -10.20 1.82 -10.65
CA PRO A 96 -9.13 2.82 -10.63
C PRO A 96 -7.86 2.34 -9.94
N GLY A 97 -6.77 3.06 -10.22
CA GLY A 97 -5.44 2.76 -9.74
C GLY A 97 -4.89 1.48 -10.33
N GLN A 98 -3.78 1.03 -9.74
CA GLN A 98 -3.01 -0.11 -10.19
C GLN A 98 -3.02 -1.23 -9.15
N GLY A 99 -2.99 -2.47 -9.64
CA GLY A 99 -2.92 -3.68 -8.82
C GLY A 99 -1.50 -4.04 -8.36
N PHE A 100 -0.51 -3.52 -9.09
CA PHE A 100 0.91 -3.75 -8.83
C PHE A 100 1.72 -2.52 -9.23
N GLY A 101 2.95 -2.43 -8.76
CA GLY A 101 3.88 -1.38 -9.10
C GLY A 101 5.33 -1.84 -9.01
N ILE A 102 6.25 -1.05 -9.55
CA ILE A 102 7.69 -1.36 -9.56
C ILE A 102 8.43 -0.24 -8.84
N LEU A 103 9.06 -0.55 -7.71
CA LEU A 103 9.99 0.33 -7.04
C LEU A 103 11.41 0.09 -7.60
N ARG A 104 12.10 1.17 -7.98
CA ARG A 104 13.49 1.13 -8.46
C ARG A 104 14.39 1.73 -7.40
N THR A 105 15.31 0.93 -6.87
CA THR A 105 16.25 1.38 -5.84
C THR A 105 17.54 0.56 -5.92
N MET A 106 18.68 1.18 -5.62
CA MET A 106 20.00 0.51 -5.59
C MET A 106 20.32 -0.32 -6.85
N GLY A 107 19.88 0.14 -8.03
CA GLY A 107 20.05 -0.59 -9.30
C GLY A 107 19.16 -1.83 -9.47
N LEU A 108 18.28 -2.13 -8.51
CA LEU A 108 17.33 -3.24 -8.52
C LEU A 108 15.91 -2.75 -8.84
N LYS A 109 15.07 -3.70 -9.29
CA LYS A 109 13.61 -3.53 -9.44
C LYS A 109 12.92 -4.43 -8.43
N ILE A 110 12.03 -3.86 -7.63
CA ILE A 110 11.19 -4.58 -6.68
C ILE A 110 9.75 -4.50 -7.18
N GLY A 111 9.17 -5.65 -7.53
CA GLY A 111 7.75 -5.74 -7.87
C GLY A 111 6.91 -5.82 -6.61
N ILE A 112 5.85 -5.01 -6.55
CA ILE A 112 4.91 -4.94 -5.43
C ILE A 112 3.55 -5.28 -5.99
N LEU A 113 2.98 -6.41 -5.56
CA LEU A 113 1.66 -6.89 -5.96
C LEU A 113 0.76 -6.91 -4.73
N ASN A 114 -0.44 -6.36 -4.86
CA ASN A 114 -1.44 -6.38 -3.80
C ASN A 114 -2.62 -7.26 -4.24
N LEU A 115 -3.17 -8.08 -3.35
CA LEU A 115 -4.27 -9.00 -3.63
C LEU A 115 -5.20 -9.07 -2.41
N SER A 116 -6.48 -9.34 -2.66
CA SER A 116 -7.48 -9.52 -1.61
C SER A 116 -8.03 -10.95 -1.64
N GLY A 117 -8.19 -11.54 -0.45
CA GLY A 117 -8.85 -12.83 -0.29
C GLY A 117 -10.35 -12.75 -0.59
N ARG A 118 -11.01 -13.91 -0.63
CA ARG A 118 -12.46 -14.02 -0.92
C ARG A 118 -13.28 -14.65 0.21
N ILE A 119 -12.64 -15.36 1.13
CA ILE A 119 -13.32 -15.99 2.26
C ILE A 119 -13.66 -14.90 3.28
N PHE A 120 -14.96 -14.73 3.56
CA PHE A 120 -15.52 -13.68 4.42
C PHE A 120 -15.24 -12.23 3.94
N LEU A 121 -14.93 -12.06 2.66
CA LEU A 121 -14.64 -10.77 2.02
C LEU A 121 -15.49 -10.60 0.75
N PRO A 122 -15.55 -9.40 0.14
CA PRO A 122 -16.24 -9.20 -1.12
C PRO A 122 -15.82 -10.22 -2.20
N PRO A 123 -16.75 -10.63 -3.08
CA PRO A 123 -16.49 -11.67 -4.09
C PRO A 123 -15.71 -11.10 -5.28
N LEU A 124 -14.45 -10.76 -5.06
CA LEU A 124 -13.51 -10.29 -6.07
C LEU A 124 -13.06 -11.43 -7.00
N ASP A 125 -12.34 -11.08 -8.07
CA ASP A 125 -11.77 -12.07 -8.99
C ASP A 125 -10.82 -13.03 -8.25
N ASP A 126 -10.62 -14.22 -8.80
CA ASP A 126 -9.76 -15.23 -8.19
C ASP A 126 -8.32 -14.71 -7.96
N PRO A 127 -7.87 -14.57 -6.69
CA PRO A 127 -6.56 -14.00 -6.40
C PRO A 127 -5.42 -14.90 -6.87
N PHE A 128 -5.60 -16.22 -6.95
CA PHE A 128 -4.58 -17.15 -7.43
C PHE A 128 -4.31 -16.95 -8.92
N SER A 129 -5.36 -16.98 -9.75
CA SER A 129 -5.25 -16.70 -11.18
C SER A 129 -4.72 -15.29 -11.44
N CYS A 130 -5.10 -14.31 -10.61
CA CYS A 130 -4.57 -12.95 -10.70
C CYS A 130 -3.06 -12.90 -10.42
N ALA A 131 -2.58 -13.56 -9.37
CA ALA A 131 -1.17 -13.61 -9.03
C ALA A 131 -0.32 -14.19 -10.17
N ILE A 132 -0.78 -15.30 -10.76
CA ILE A 132 -0.11 -15.99 -11.87
C ILE A 132 0.02 -15.06 -13.10
N ARG A 133 -1.02 -14.28 -13.42
CA ARG A 133 -0.97 -13.31 -14.55
C ARG A 133 -0.08 -12.10 -14.28
N CYS A 134 0.11 -11.72 -13.02
CA CYS A 134 0.91 -10.54 -12.67
C CYS A 134 2.42 -10.85 -12.58
N ILE A 135 2.79 -12.11 -12.32
CA ILE A 135 4.17 -12.51 -12.07
C ILE A 135 4.83 -13.18 -13.29
N ASN A 136 4.05 -13.77 -14.20
CA ASN A 136 4.52 -14.36 -15.46
C ASN A 136 4.43 -13.36 -16.61
#